data_AF-A0A7C3SUE7-F1
#
_entry.id   AF-A0A7C3SUE7-F1
#
_cell.length_a   1.000
_cell.length_b   1.000
_cell.length_c   1.000
_cell.angle_alpha   90.00
_cell.angle_beta   90.00
_cell.angle_gamma   90.00
#
_symmetry.space_group_name_H-M   'P 1'
#
loop_
_entity.id
_entity.type
_entity.pdbx_description
1 polymer ?
#
loop_
_entity_poly.entity_id
_entity_poly.type
_entity_poly.pdbx_seq_one_letter_code
_entity_poly.pdbx_strand_id
1 'polypeptide(L)'
;MPKLTIDGIPVEVPEGTTILQAAKQVGLKIPTLCYLEEVQAIGACRVCVVEVEGARTLVASCVAPVTEGMKVHTNSKRAREARKTVVELLLSDHDGDCQTCVRNDDCELQELARTLGIKEIRYQGEKSKRIVDETTPAIVRDTSKCVLCRRCVTVCNEVQGVGGLFPQNRGFETVVGPAFCSDLDDVVCVQCGQCAAVCPVGAIVERDQISDVFAALDDPTKTVVVQTAPAIRAALGECFGLPPGTLVTGKMVTALRRLGFHAVFDTNFAADLCIMEEGTELLTRLKKKLVDGENIALPMFTSCSPGW
;
A
#
# COMPACT_ATOMS: atom_id res chain seq x y z
N MET A 1 24.51 -21.84 -9.24
CA MET A 1 24.32 -20.76 -8.26
C MET A 1 25.41 -19.74 -8.50
N PRO A 2 25.10 -18.56 -9.05
CA PRO A 2 26.11 -17.53 -9.27
C PRO A 2 26.73 -17.03 -7.96
N LYS A 3 28.04 -16.81 -7.97
CA LYS A 3 28.81 -16.18 -6.90
C LYS A 3 29.12 -14.73 -7.25
N LEU A 4 28.89 -13.83 -6.31
CA LEU A 4 29.16 -12.40 -6.44
C LEU A 4 29.78 -11.83 -5.17
N THR A 5 30.24 -10.60 -5.23
CA THR A 5 30.70 -9.83 -4.07
C THR A 5 29.87 -8.56 -3.95
N ILE A 6 29.25 -8.32 -2.80
CA ILE A 6 28.50 -7.09 -2.50
C ILE A 6 29.20 -6.38 -1.34
N ASP A 7 29.72 -5.18 -1.55
CA ASP A 7 30.47 -4.40 -0.56
C ASP A 7 31.59 -5.21 0.14
N GLY A 8 32.27 -6.07 -0.62
CA GLY A 8 33.34 -6.95 -0.13
C GLY A 8 32.87 -8.28 0.48
N ILE A 9 31.57 -8.48 0.65
CA ILE A 9 30.99 -9.72 1.20
C ILE A 9 30.73 -10.71 0.06
N PRO A 10 31.32 -11.92 0.08
CA PRO A 10 31.02 -12.95 -0.90
C PRO A 10 29.62 -13.51 -0.65
N VAL A 11 28.83 -13.62 -1.71
CA VAL A 11 27.44 -14.11 -1.67
C VAL A 11 27.28 -15.18 -2.75
N GLU A 12 26.47 -16.19 -2.47
CA GLU A 12 26.08 -17.21 -3.44
C GLU A 12 24.56 -17.32 -3.41
N VAL A 13 23.92 -17.18 -4.58
CA VAL A 13 22.45 -17.12 -4.67
C VAL A 13 21.93 -18.07 -5.78
N PRO A 14 20.65 -18.46 -5.75
CA PRO A 14 20.01 -19.13 -6.88
C PRO A 14 20.05 -18.29 -8.16
N GLU A 15 20.07 -18.94 -9.31
CA GLU A 15 19.98 -18.26 -10.60
C GLU A 15 18.65 -17.49 -10.71
N GLY A 16 18.67 -16.32 -11.34
CA GLY A 16 17.52 -15.42 -11.43
C GLY A 16 17.31 -14.49 -10.22
N THR A 17 18.06 -14.67 -9.13
CA THR A 17 18.02 -13.75 -7.97
C THR A 17 18.50 -12.35 -8.39
N THR A 18 17.75 -11.32 -8.01
CA THR A 18 18.13 -9.92 -8.26
C THR A 18 19.22 -9.43 -7.30
N ILE A 19 19.96 -8.39 -7.68
CA ILE A 19 20.97 -7.77 -6.80
C ILE A 19 20.33 -7.31 -5.48
N LEU A 20 19.10 -6.76 -5.52
CA LEU A 20 18.37 -6.33 -4.33
C LEU A 20 18.10 -7.50 -3.36
N GLN A 21 17.64 -8.63 -3.88
CA GLN A 21 17.38 -9.83 -3.08
C GLN A 21 18.68 -10.42 -2.51
N ALA A 22 19.75 -10.47 -3.32
CA ALA A 22 21.06 -10.93 -2.86
C ALA A 22 21.62 -10.05 -1.73
N ALA A 23 21.49 -8.72 -1.84
CA ALA A 23 21.89 -7.79 -0.80
C ALA A 23 21.09 -8.00 0.51
N LYS A 24 19.78 -8.25 0.41
CA LYS A 24 18.90 -8.54 1.56
C LYS A 24 19.36 -9.79 2.32
N GLN A 25 19.81 -10.84 1.63
CA GLN A 25 20.29 -12.09 2.28
C GLN A 25 21.54 -11.89 3.16
N VAL A 26 22.36 -10.89 2.86
CA VAL A 26 23.55 -10.54 3.67
C VAL A 26 23.32 -9.35 4.60
N GLY A 27 22.06 -8.97 4.83
CA GLY A 27 21.69 -7.89 5.75
C GLY A 27 21.97 -6.48 5.22
N LEU A 28 22.26 -6.32 3.93
CA LEU A 28 22.46 -5.01 3.31
C LEU A 28 21.13 -4.42 2.81
N LYS A 29 20.78 -3.24 3.33
CA LYS A 29 19.58 -2.50 2.92
C LYS A 29 19.91 -1.55 1.78
N ILE A 30 19.41 -1.86 0.57
CA ILE A 30 19.40 -0.92 -0.56
C ILE A 30 18.07 -0.17 -0.54
N PRO A 31 18.04 1.18 -0.57
CA PRO A 31 16.80 1.94 -0.55
C PRO A 31 15.97 1.68 -1.82
N THR A 32 14.66 1.67 -1.68
CA THR A 32 13.69 1.45 -2.76
C THR A 32 12.50 2.40 -2.60
N LEU A 33 11.72 2.60 -3.67
CA LEU A 33 10.48 3.39 -3.61
C LEU A 33 9.37 2.84 -4.52
N CYS A 34 9.67 2.47 -5.77
CA CYS A 34 8.68 1.80 -6.62
C CYS A 34 8.69 0.28 -6.47
N TYR A 35 9.71 -0.29 -5.82
CA TYR A 35 9.72 -1.74 -5.57
C TYR A 35 8.70 -2.06 -4.49
N LEU A 36 7.85 -3.05 -4.74
CA LEU A 36 6.96 -3.67 -3.77
C LEU A 36 7.30 -5.15 -3.74
N GLU A 37 7.70 -5.65 -2.57
CA GLU A 37 8.17 -7.03 -2.43
C GLU A 37 7.12 -8.02 -2.94
N GLU A 38 7.55 -9.00 -3.73
CA GLU A 38 6.72 -10.04 -4.39
C GLU A 38 5.64 -9.54 -5.37
N VAL A 39 5.42 -8.23 -5.49
CA VAL A 39 4.33 -7.65 -6.29
C VAL A 39 4.83 -6.80 -7.46
N GLN A 40 5.76 -5.87 -7.25
CA GLN A 40 6.19 -4.93 -8.30
C GLN A 40 7.71 -4.74 -8.33
N ALA A 41 8.32 -5.04 -9.46
CA ALA A 41 9.74 -4.75 -9.73
C ALA A 41 9.93 -4.17 -11.15
N ILE A 42 9.81 -2.84 -11.28
CA ILE A 42 9.89 -2.16 -12.59
C ILE A 42 11.13 -1.28 -12.77
N GLY A 43 11.92 -1.07 -11.70
CA GLY A 43 13.15 -0.26 -11.75
C GLY A 43 12.97 1.22 -12.12
N ALA A 44 11.73 1.71 -12.16
CA ALA A 44 11.38 3.03 -12.71
C ALA A 44 11.86 4.19 -11.84
N CYS A 45 11.73 4.10 -10.51
CA CYS A 45 12.08 5.21 -9.61
C CYS A 45 13.59 5.46 -9.51
N ARG A 46 14.46 4.52 -9.90
CA ARG A 46 15.92 4.61 -9.77
C ARG A 46 16.49 4.89 -8.37
N VAL A 47 15.70 4.78 -7.30
CA VAL A 47 16.20 4.86 -5.91
C VAL A 47 17.11 3.67 -5.57
N CYS A 48 16.85 2.50 -6.18
CA CYS A 48 17.60 1.26 -5.95
C CYS A 48 18.91 1.14 -6.76
N VAL A 49 19.40 2.22 -7.37
CA VAL A 49 20.59 2.14 -8.22
C VAL A 49 21.84 1.80 -7.43
N VAL A 50 22.67 0.88 -7.93
CA VAL A 50 23.97 0.47 -7.38
C VAL A 50 25.06 0.59 -8.44
N GLU A 51 26.31 0.62 -8.01
CA GLU A 51 27.46 0.55 -8.92
C GLU A 51 27.92 -0.89 -9.08
N VAL A 52 28.14 -1.31 -10.32
CA VAL A 52 28.65 -2.66 -10.66
C VAL A 52 29.97 -2.47 -11.41
N GLU A 53 31.03 -3.15 -10.98
CA GLU A 53 32.33 -3.03 -11.64
C GLU A 53 32.23 -3.45 -13.12
N GLY A 54 32.83 -2.64 -14.00
CA GLY A 54 32.75 -2.83 -15.45
C GLY A 54 31.46 -2.31 -16.10
N ALA A 55 30.41 -1.99 -15.33
CA ALA A 55 29.20 -1.39 -15.89
C ALA A 55 29.41 0.10 -16.17
N ARG A 56 29.01 0.55 -17.38
CA ARG A 56 29.12 1.96 -17.79
C ARG A 56 28.21 2.88 -16.96
N THR A 57 27.01 2.41 -16.64
CA THR A 57 25.97 3.15 -15.92
C THR A 57 25.62 2.47 -14.60
N LEU A 58 25.02 3.22 -13.68
CA LEU A 58 24.45 2.62 -12.47
C LEU A 58 23.31 1.66 -12.83
N VAL A 59 23.18 0.58 -12.07
CA VAL A 59 22.27 -0.53 -12.34
C VAL A 59 21.15 -0.53 -11.30
N ALA A 60 19.89 -0.67 -11.72
CA ALA A 60 18.75 -0.78 -10.81
C ALA A 60 18.74 -2.17 -10.16
N SER A 61 19.04 -2.25 -8.86
CA SER A 61 19.23 -3.54 -8.17
C SER A 61 17.96 -4.38 -8.08
N CYS A 62 16.78 -3.77 -8.13
CA CYS A 62 15.50 -4.46 -7.95
C CYS A 62 15.06 -5.28 -9.17
N VAL A 63 15.69 -5.10 -10.34
CA VAL A 63 15.36 -5.83 -11.57
C VAL A 63 16.58 -6.50 -12.20
N ALA A 64 17.79 -6.08 -11.85
CA ALA A 64 19.00 -6.64 -12.42
C ALA A 64 19.31 -8.01 -11.79
N PRO A 65 19.35 -9.10 -12.59
CA PRO A 65 19.76 -10.41 -12.09
C PRO A 65 21.26 -10.41 -11.76
N VAL A 66 21.62 -11.22 -10.77
CA VAL A 66 23.01 -11.49 -10.42
C VAL A 66 23.66 -12.38 -11.49
N THR A 67 24.92 -12.09 -11.82
CA THR A 67 25.76 -12.92 -12.68
C THR A 67 27.02 -13.37 -11.95
N GLU A 68 27.62 -14.47 -12.41
CA GLU A 68 28.89 -14.99 -11.85
C GLU A 68 30.00 -13.93 -11.89
N GLY A 69 30.75 -13.81 -10.79
CA GLY A 69 31.87 -12.88 -10.65
C GLY A 69 31.47 -11.41 -10.51
N MET A 70 30.18 -11.09 -10.41
CA MET A 70 29.72 -9.70 -10.28
C MET A 70 30.27 -9.07 -9.00
N LYS A 71 30.68 -7.80 -9.08
CA LYS A 71 31.11 -7.00 -7.93
C LYS A 71 30.25 -5.75 -7.83
N VAL A 72 29.52 -5.65 -6.73
CA VAL A 72 28.52 -4.61 -6.49
C VAL A 72 28.96 -3.72 -5.33
N HIS A 73 28.91 -2.41 -5.56
CA HIS A 73 29.13 -1.38 -4.56
C HIS A 73 27.80 -0.66 -4.29
N THR A 74 27.19 -0.89 -3.14
CA THR A 74 25.84 -0.39 -2.84
C THR A 74 25.86 1.06 -2.33
N ASN A 75 27.00 1.53 -1.81
CA ASN A 75 27.15 2.83 -1.17
C ASN A 75 28.27 3.71 -1.76
N SER A 76 28.65 3.47 -3.02
CA SER A 76 29.64 4.28 -3.71
C SER A 76 29.21 5.75 -3.80
N LYS A 77 30.18 6.67 -3.98
CA LYS A 77 29.88 8.10 -4.17
C LYS A 77 28.88 8.33 -5.31
N ARG A 78 29.09 7.64 -6.45
CA ARG A 78 28.21 7.73 -7.62
C ARG A 78 26.78 7.28 -7.30
N ALA A 79 26.62 6.14 -6.61
CA ALA A 79 25.31 5.65 -6.22
C ALA A 79 24.59 6.61 -5.27
N ARG A 80 25.29 7.13 -4.24
CA ARG A 80 24.71 8.08 -3.28
C ARG A 80 24.25 9.38 -3.94
N GLU A 81 25.08 9.98 -4.79
CA GLU A 81 24.76 11.24 -5.48
C GLU A 81 23.60 11.08 -6.46
N ALA A 82 23.54 9.95 -7.18
CA ALA A 82 22.43 9.66 -8.08
C ALA A 82 21.12 9.49 -7.32
N ARG A 83 21.10 8.70 -6.24
CA ARG A 83 19.91 8.50 -5.40
C ARG A 83 19.41 9.82 -4.80
N LYS A 84 20.32 10.64 -4.27
CA LYS A 84 19.99 11.96 -3.74
C LYS A 84 19.34 12.84 -4.80
N THR A 85 19.92 12.88 -6.00
CA THR A 85 19.38 13.67 -7.11
C THR A 85 17.98 13.21 -7.53
N VAL A 86 17.78 11.90 -7.64
CA VAL A 86 16.46 11.31 -7.95
C VAL A 86 15.41 11.72 -6.92
N VAL A 87 15.72 11.60 -5.62
CA VAL A 87 14.76 11.95 -4.56
C VAL A 87 14.51 13.45 -4.50
N GLU A 88 15.51 14.30 -4.73
CA GLU A 88 15.29 15.75 -4.82
C GLU A 88 14.39 16.15 -6.00
N LEU A 89 14.48 15.45 -7.14
CA LEU A 89 13.57 15.68 -8.28
C LEU A 89 12.14 15.23 -7.98
N LEU A 90 11.97 14.11 -7.26
CA LEU A 90 10.65 13.70 -6.78
C LEU A 90 10.07 14.74 -5.80
N LEU A 91 10.89 15.24 -4.88
CA LEU A 91 10.50 16.26 -3.91
C LEU A 91 10.20 17.63 -4.54
N SER A 92 10.84 17.97 -5.66
CA SER A 92 10.56 19.24 -6.34
C SER A 92 9.18 19.29 -6.98
N ASP A 93 8.64 18.15 -7.39
CA ASP A 93 7.30 18.01 -7.97
C ASP A 93 6.22 17.72 -6.92
N HIS A 94 6.58 17.00 -5.85
CA HIS A 94 5.68 16.58 -4.78
C HIS A 94 5.15 17.76 -3.96
N ASP A 95 3.83 17.84 -3.79
CA ASP A 95 3.17 18.82 -2.94
C ASP A 95 2.73 18.21 -1.60
N GLY A 96 3.68 18.11 -0.67
CA GLY A 96 3.43 17.55 0.66
C GLY A 96 3.74 18.53 1.78
N ASP A 97 2.70 18.96 2.53
CA ASP A 97 2.89 19.53 3.86
C ASP A 97 3.03 18.39 4.89
N CYS A 98 4.27 18.05 5.23
CA CYS A 98 4.56 16.98 6.18
C CYS A 98 4.09 17.27 7.60
N GLN A 99 3.74 18.51 7.96
CA GLN A 99 3.25 18.85 9.29
C GLN A 99 1.81 18.35 9.51
N THR A 100 1.04 18.29 8.43
CA THR A 100 -0.40 17.98 8.45
C THR A 100 -0.77 16.74 7.64
N CYS A 101 0.16 16.17 6.89
CA CYS A 101 -0.07 14.98 6.09
C CYS A 101 -0.36 13.75 6.96
N VAL A 102 -1.41 13.00 6.62
CA VAL A 102 -1.84 11.76 7.30
C VAL A 102 -0.79 10.63 7.26
N ARG A 103 0.15 10.69 6.31
CA ARG A 103 1.27 9.72 6.18
C ARG A 103 2.56 10.22 6.85
N ASN A 104 2.53 11.25 7.71
CA ASN A 104 3.79 11.85 8.19
C ASN A 104 4.68 10.88 8.99
N ASP A 105 4.08 9.86 9.62
CA ASP A 105 4.75 8.91 10.50
C ASP A 105 5.36 7.73 9.72
N ASP A 106 4.78 7.38 8.56
CA ASP A 106 5.13 6.18 7.77
C ASP A 106 5.44 6.46 6.29
N CYS A 107 5.58 7.72 5.87
CA CYS A 107 5.89 8.09 4.48
C CYS A 107 7.30 7.63 4.06
N GLU A 108 7.36 6.72 3.08
CA GLU A 108 8.62 6.18 2.54
C GLU A 108 9.45 7.26 1.84
N LEU A 109 8.82 8.24 1.16
CA LEU A 109 9.56 9.34 0.51
C LEU A 109 10.24 10.23 1.55
N GLN A 110 9.55 10.52 2.66
CA GLN A 110 10.10 11.33 3.75
C GLN A 110 11.28 10.61 4.41
N GLU A 111 11.15 9.31 4.65
CA GLU A 111 12.24 8.49 5.21
C GLU A 111 13.46 8.41 4.26
N LEU A 112 13.22 8.30 2.95
CA LEU A 112 14.30 8.36 1.96
C LEU A 112 15.02 9.71 1.97
N ALA A 113 14.28 10.82 2.03
CA ALA A 113 14.85 12.16 2.08
C ALA A 113 15.76 12.32 3.31
N ARG A 114 15.28 11.86 4.47
CA ARG A 114 16.02 11.83 5.74
C ARG A 114 17.28 10.98 5.65
N THR A 115 17.15 9.75 5.17
CA THR A 115 18.26 8.79 5.03
C THR A 115 19.35 9.29 4.08
N LEU A 116 18.98 10.01 3.01
CA LEU A 116 19.91 10.58 2.04
C LEU A 116 20.47 11.95 2.46
N GLY A 117 20.07 12.46 3.63
CA GLY A 117 20.53 13.75 4.15
C GLY A 117 20.11 14.94 3.27
N ILE A 118 18.91 14.87 2.67
CA ILE A 118 18.31 15.99 1.95
C ILE A 118 17.70 16.93 3.00
N LYS A 119 18.24 18.16 3.06
CA LYS A 119 17.78 19.21 3.98
C LYS A 119 17.08 20.36 3.26
N GLU A 120 17.37 20.51 1.97
CA GLU A 120 16.88 21.57 1.12
C GLU A 120 16.60 20.99 -0.26
N ILE A 121 15.55 21.49 -0.91
CA ILE A 121 15.17 21.06 -2.26
C ILE A 121 15.90 21.96 -3.25
N ARG A 122 16.97 21.42 -3.86
CA ARG A 122 17.83 22.16 -4.79
C ARG A 122 17.13 22.55 -6.09
N TYR A 123 16.21 21.70 -6.55
CA TYR A 123 15.48 21.91 -7.79
C TYR A 123 14.15 22.62 -7.51
N GLN A 124 13.91 23.72 -8.21
CA GLN A 124 12.68 24.48 -8.15
C GLN A 124 12.04 24.43 -9.55
N GLY A 125 10.72 24.43 -9.63
CA GLY A 125 10.03 24.32 -10.90
C GLY A 125 8.51 24.29 -10.75
N GLU A 126 7.86 24.05 -11.88
CA GLU A 126 6.43 23.73 -11.90
C GLU A 126 6.18 22.42 -11.13
N LYS A 127 5.03 22.33 -10.49
CA LYS A 127 4.54 21.12 -9.84
C LYS A 127 3.37 20.54 -10.63
N SER A 128 3.22 19.22 -10.53
CA SER A 128 2.10 18.47 -11.04
C SER A 128 0.78 19.09 -10.58
N LYS A 129 -0.18 19.19 -11.51
CA LYS A 129 -1.50 19.77 -11.22
C LYS A 129 -2.20 18.97 -10.11
N ARG A 130 -2.66 19.70 -9.10
CA ARG A 130 -3.45 19.14 -8.01
C ARG A 130 -4.89 18.85 -8.47
N ILE A 131 -5.27 17.59 -8.40
CA ILE A 131 -6.62 17.08 -8.60
C ILE A 131 -6.93 16.22 -7.39
N VAL A 132 -8.01 16.56 -6.69
CA VAL A 132 -8.47 15.83 -5.51
C VAL A 132 -9.78 15.14 -5.88
N ASP A 133 -9.80 13.82 -5.69
CA ASP A 133 -10.98 12.98 -5.89
C ASP A 133 -11.44 12.46 -4.53
N GLU A 134 -12.62 12.95 -4.14
CA GLU A 134 -13.35 12.61 -2.92
C GLU A 134 -14.75 12.10 -3.27
N THR A 135 -14.93 11.48 -4.43
CA THR A 135 -16.24 10.99 -4.87
C THR A 135 -16.68 9.73 -4.13
N THR A 136 -15.73 8.85 -3.78
CA THR A 136 -16.04 7.58 -3.11
C THR A 136 -16.15 7.73 -1.58
N PRO A 137 -16.99 6.93 -0.90
CA PRO A 137 -17.06 6.91 0.56
C PRO A 137 -15.82 6.28 1.22
N ALA A 138 -15.04 5.45 0.51
CA ALA A 138 -13.94 4.69 1.11
C ALA A 138 -12.56 5.35 1.00
N ILE A 139 -12.25 5.97 -0.13
CA ILE A 139 -10.89 6.44 -0.46
C ILE A 139 -10.89 7.87 -1.00
N VAL A 140 -9.80 8.58 -0.69
CA VAL A 140 -9.48 9.92 -1.18
C VAL A 140 -8.17 9.88 -1.95
N ARG A 141 -8.13 10.54 -3.10
CA ARG A 141 -6.93 10.64 -3.95
C ARG A 141 -6.53 12.09 -4.17
N ASP A 142 -5.26 12.41 -3.89
CA ASP A 142 -4.65 13.71 -4.19
C ASP A 142 -3.45 13.51 -5.12
N THR A 143 -3.58 13.93 -6.38
CA THR A 143 -2.54 13.71 -7.41
C THR A 143 -1.26 14.48 -7.15
N SER A 144 -1.33 15.60 -6.43
CA SER A 144 -0.16 16.45 -6.16
C SER A 144 0.86 15.78 -5.24
N LYS A 145 0.43 14.78 -4.46
CA LYS A 145 1.29 13.97 -3.59
C LYS A 145 1.84 12.74 -4.30
N CYS A 146 1.39 12.42 -5.52
CA CYS A 146 1.78 11.20 -6.22
C CYS A 146 3.23 11.28 -6.71
N VAL A 147 3.97 10.17 -6.55
CA VAL A 147 5.36 10.04 -7.04
C VAL A 147 5.48 9.14 -8.27
N LEU A 148 4.35 8.84 -8.92
CA LEU A 148 4.24 8.00 -10.12
C LEU A 148 4.93 6.62 -10.00
N CYS A 149 4.97 6.05 -8.79
CA CYS A 149 5.66 4.79 -8.52
C CYS A 149 4.95 3.53 -9.08
N ARG A 150 3.69 3.68 -9.49
CA ARG A 150 2.81 2.65 -10.08
C ARG A 150 2.43 1.47 -9.15
N ARG A 151 2.84 1.45 -7.89
CA ARG A 151 2.44 0.38 -6.93
C ARG A 151 0.93 0.18 -6.88
N CYS A 152 0.17 1.27 -6.79
CA CYS A 152 -1.29 1.24 -6.79
C CYS A 152 -1.88 0.70 -8.11
N VAL A 153 -1.25 0.99 -9.25
CA VAL A 153 -1.65 0.48 -10.58
C VAL A 153 -1.43 -1.03 -10.63
N THR A 154 -0.23 -1.51 -10.27
CA THR A 154 0.08 -2.95 -10.28
C THR A 154 -0.83 -3.72 -9.32
N VAL A 155 -1.04 -3.24 -8.09
CA VAL A 155 -1.91 -3.94 -7.13
C VAL A 155 -3.37 -3.97 -7.61
N CYS A 156 -3.88 -2.88 -8.18
CA CYS A 156 -5.26 -2.83 -8.69
C CYS A 156 -5.47 -3.76 -9.89
N ASN A 157 -4.46 -3.89 -10.77
CA ASN A 157 -4.56 -4.68 -11.99
C ASN A 157 -4.19 -6.16 -11.78
N GLU A 158 -3.03 -6.43 -11.16
CA GLU A 158 -2.42 -7.76 -11.13
C GLU A 158 -2.81 -8.55 -9.87
N VAL A 159 -3.08 -7.87 -8.75
CA VAL A 159 -3.47 -8.55 -7.49
C VAL A 159 -4.98 -8.61 -7.35
N GLN A 160 -5.67 -7.48 -7.55
CA GLN A 160 -7.13 -7.41 -7.39
C GLN A 160 -7.89 -7.79 -8.67
N GLY A 161 -7.29 -7.65 -9.85
CA GLY A 161 -7.96 -7.92 -11.13
C GLY A 161 -9.07 -6.92 -11.50
N VAL A 162 -9.14 -5.79 -10.80
CA VAL A 162 -10.21 -4.77 -10.98
C VAL A 162 -9.87 -3.83 -12.13
N GLY A 163 -8.62 -3.34 -12.17
CA GLY A 163 -8.15 -2.44 -13.23
C GLY A 163 -8.83 -1.07 -13.25
N GLY A 164 -9.00 -0.44 -12.09
CA GLY A 164 -9.56 0.92 -11.97
C GLY A 164 -8.53 2.06 -12.10
N LEU A 165 -7.22 1.77 -12.07
CA LEU A 165 -6.16 2.78 -12.06
C LEU A 165 -5.11 2.55 -13.15
N PHE A 166 -4.77 3.60 -13.90
CA PHE A 166 -3.75 3.57 -14.94
C PHE A 166 -2.99 4.91 -15.02
N PRO A 167 -1.76 4.92 -15.59
CA PRO A 167 -1.13 6.17 -16.01
C PRO A 167 -1.88 6.79 -17.19
N GLN A 168 -2.35 8.02 -17.01
CA GLN A 168 -2.95 8.87 -18.02
C GLN A 168 -1.92 9.88 -18.54
N ASN A 169 -2.13 10.42 -19.74
CA ASN A 169 -1.26 11.41 -20.39
C ASN A 169 0.20 10.94 -20.55
N ARG A 170 1.13 11.89 -20.75
CA ARG A 170 2.57 11.62 -20.96
C ARG A 170 3.44 12.73 -20.39
N GLY A 171 4.70 12.40 -20.12
CA GLY A 171 5.69 13.37 -19.67
C GLY A 171 5.33 13.97 -18.32
N PHE A 172 5.48 15.28 -18.19
CA PHE A 172 5.19 16.00 -16.96
C PHE A 172 3.68 16.02 -16.61
N GLU A 173 2.80 15.85 -17.60
CA GLU A 173 1.35 15.83 -17.38
C GLU A 173 0.81 14.46 -16.95
N THR A 174 1.70 13.49 -16.68
CA THR A 174 1.30 12.12 -16.33
C THR A 174 0.58 12.10 -14.98
N VAL A 175 -0.61 11.50 -14.94
CA VAL A 175 -1.39 11.34 -13.70
C VAL A 175 -1.80 9.88 -13.56
N VAL A 176 -1.70 9.32 -12.35
CA VAL A 176 -2.27 8.00 -12.06
C VAL A 176 -3.73 8.18 -11.67
N GLY A 177 -4.64 7.64 -12.45
CA GLY A 177 -6.09 7.72 -12.20
C GLY A 177 -6.89 6.80 -13.12
N PRO A 178 -8.23 6.82 -12.99
CA PRO A 178 -9.12 6.11 -13.89
C PRO A 178 -9.00 6.56 -15.34
N ALA A 179 -9.62 5.79 -16.25
CA ALA A 179 -9.64 6.12 -17.67
C ALA A 179 -10.18 7.55 -17.90
N PHE A 180 -9.56 8.27 -18.84
CA PHE A 180 -9.93 9.66 -19.15
C PHE A 180 -9.78 10.66 -17.99
N CYS A 181 -9.04 10.29 -16.93
CA CYS A 181 -8.94 11.08 -15.70
C CYS A 181 -10.32 11.37 -15.06
N SER A 182 -11.28 10.46 -15.20
CA SER A 182 -12.56 10.54 -14.48
C SER A 182 -12.36 10.34 -12.97
N ASP A 183 -13.44 10.55 -12.22
CA ASP A 183 -13.46 10.25 -10.80
C ASP A 183 -13.58 8.74 -10.55
N LEU A 184 -13.22 8.30 -9.35
CA LEU A 184 -13.23 6.90 -8.94
C LEU A 184 -14.65 6.30 -8.88
N ASP A 185 -15.66 7.12 -8.57
CA ASP A 185 -17.06 6.69 -8.52
C ASP A 185 -17.66 6.46 -9.92
N ASP A 186 -17.07 7.06 -10.96
CA ASP A 186 -17.51 6.90 -12.36
C ASP A 186 -17.01 5.62 -13.04
N VAL A 187 -16.16 4.84 -12.37
CA VAL A 187 -15.53 3.63 -12.93
C VAL A 187 -15.80 2.40 -12.10
N VAL A 188 -15.34 1.24 -12.60
CA VAL A 188 -15.45 -0.05 -11.90
C VAL A 188 -14.44 -0.11 -10.75
N CYS A 189 -14.50 0.82 -9.82
CA CYS A 189 -13.76 0.79 -8.57
C CYS A 189 -14.59 0.08 -7.51
N VAL A 190 -14.09 -1.05 -7.00
CA VAL A 190 -14.74 -1.81 -5.91
C VAL A 190 -14.36 -1.28 -4.52
N GLN A 191 -13.64 -0.16 -4.46
CA GLN A 191 -13.32 0.55 -3.21
C GLN A 191 -12.58 -0.29 -2.14
N CYS A 192 -11.84 -1.32 -2.56
CA CYS A 192 -11.16 -2.25 -1.63
C CYS A 192 -9.95 -1.67 -0.87
N GLY A 193 -9.56 -0.42 -1.16
CA GLY A 193 -8.48 0.28 -0.45
C GLY A 193 -7.06 -0.25 -0.68
N GLN A 194 -6.87 -1.30 -1.49
CA GLN A 194 -5.54 -1.90 -1.69
C GLN A 194 -4.54 -0.92 -2.33
N CYS A 195 -5.02 -0.02 -3.19
CA CYS A 195 -4.20 1.07 -3.73
C CYS A 195 -3.74 2.07 -2.67
N ALA A 196 -4.56 2.35 -1.66
CA ALA A 196 -4.21 3.19 -0.52
C ALA A 196 -3.17 2.49 0.37
N ALA A 197 -3.39 1.20 0.67
CA ALA A 197 -2.52 0.39 1.51
C ALA A 197 -1.07 0.34 1.01
N VAL A 198 -0.85 0.29 -0.31
CA VAL A 198 0.51 0.21 -0.91
C VAL A 198 1.10 1.56 -1.35
N CYS A 199 0.36 2.65 -1.16
CA CYS A 199 0.84 3.97 -1.55
C CYS A 199 1.99 4.40 -0.61
N PRO A 200 3.21 4.69 -1.13
CA PRO A 200 4.36 5.05 -0.28
C PRO A 200 4.27 6.47 0.32
N VAL A 201 3.23 7.22 -0.04
CA VAL A 201 3.05 8.65 0.22
C VAL A 201 1.55 8.92 0.43
N GLY A 202 1.18 10.14 0.83
CA GLY A 202 -0.22 10.51 1.08
C GLY A 202 -1.08 10.76 -0.16
N ALA A 203 -0.82 10.09 -1.29
CA ALA A 203 -1.52 10.34 -2.55
C ALA A 203 -2.84 9.59 -2.69
N ILE A 204 -2.95 8.40 -2.08
CA ILE A 204 -4.21 7.66 -1.96
C ILE A 204 -4.31 7.19 -0.52
N VAL A 205 -5.38 7.58 0.16
CA VAL A 205 -5.62 7.31 1.58
C VAL A 205 -7.08 6.92 1.78
N GLU A 206 -7.37 6.28 2.89
CA GLU A 206 -8.74 6.09 3.36
C GLU A 206 -9.41 7.44 3.63
N ARG A 207 -10.74 7.48 3.46
CA ARG A 207 -11.52 8.64 3.88
C ARG A 207 -11.52 8.71 5.40
N ASP A 208 -10.99 9.79 5.94
CA ASP A 208 -11.03 10.04 7.38
C ASP A 208 -12.47 10.29 7.86
N GLN A 209 -12.83 9.64 8.96
CA GLN A 209 -14.12 9.78 9.64
C GLN A 209 -13.94 10.12 11.13
N ILE A 210 -12.72 10.40 11.59
CA ILE A 210 -12.42 10.66 13.00
C ILE A 210 -13.23 11.84 13.53
N SER A 211 -13.33 12.93 12.75
CA SER A 211 -14.09 14.13 13.16
C SER A 211 -15.58 13.84 13.36
N ASP A 212 -16.19 13.04 12.49
CA ASP A 212 -17.60 12.65 12.59
C ASP A 212 -17.84 11.76 13.82
N VAL A 213 -16.89 10.86 14.11
CA VAL A 213 -16.94 10.01 15.30
C VAL A 213 -16.87 10.83 16.58
N PHE A 214 -15.94 11.81 16.67
CA PHE A 214 -15.87 12.70 17.83
C PHE A 214 -17.12 13.56 17.97
N ALA A 215 -17.64 14.13 16.88
CA ALA A 215 -18.89 14.87 16.90
C ALA A 215 -20.07 14.01 17.39
N ALA A 216 -20.08 12.72 17.08
CA ALA A 216 -21.09 11.80 17.60
C ALA A 216 -20.90 11.50 19.10
N LEU A 217 -19.65 11.35 19.57
CA LEU A 217 -19.33 11.10 20.98
C LEU A 217 -19.63 12.31 21.87
N ASP A 218 -19.42 13.52 21.36
CA ASP A 218 -19.65 14.77 22.09
C ASP A 218 -21.14 15.17 22.15
N ASP A 219 -22.00 14.53 21.35
CA ASP A 219 -23.45 14.78 21.34
C ASP A 219 -24.13 14.00 22.49
N PRO A 220 -24.59 14.68 23.56
CA PRO A 220 -25.18 14.02 24.73
C PRO A 220 -26.53 13.34 24.43
N THR A 221 -27.13 13.60 23.26
CA THR A 221 -28.38 12.97 22.84
C THR A 221 -28.17 11.62 22.14
N LYS A 222 -26.92 11.28 21.79
CA LYS A 222 -26.59 10.07 21.04
C LYS A 222 -26.06 8.96 21.94
N THR A 223 -26.61 7.77 21.78
CA THR A 223 -25.98 6.53 22.26
C THR A 223 -25.04 6.01 21.20
N VAL A 224 -23.76 6.34 21.32
CA VAL A 224 -22.71 5.92 20.36
C VAL A 224 -22.22 4.50 20.68
N VAL A 225 -22.35 3.63 19.68
CA VAL A 225 -21.96 2.23 19.73
C VAL A 225 -20.85 1.98 18.71
N VAL A 226 -19.85 1.18 19.08
CA VAL A 226 -18.78 0.74 18.17
C VAL A 226 -18.79 -0.78 18.02
N GLN A 227 -18.53 -1.24 16.79
CA GLN A 227 -18.32 -2.65 16.45
C GLN A 227 -16.96 -2.82 15.79
N THR A 228 -16.18 -3.80 16.25
CA THR A 228 -14.84 -4.07 15.71
C THR A 228 -14.84 -5.30 14.82
N ALA A 229 -14.33 -5.15 13.60
CA ALA A 229 -14.17 -6.24 12.65
C ALA A 229 -13.18 -7.32 13.18
N PRO A 230 -13.28 -8.58 12.70
CA PRO A 230 -12.45 -9.68 13.20
C PRO A 230 -10.95 -9.40 13.14
N ALA A 231 -10.46 -8.90 12.00
CA ALA A 231 -9.02 -8.73 11.72
C ALA A 231 -8.34 -7.65 12.57
N ILE A 232 -9.07 -6.62 13.01
CA ILE A 232 -8.50 -5.45 13.71
C ILE A 232 -7.78 -5.88 14.99
N ARG A 233 -8.33 -6.86 15.72
CA ARG A 233 -7.74 -7.33 16.98
C ARG A 233 -6.40 -8.05 16.82
N ALA A 234 -6.05 -8.49 15.61
CA ALA A 234 -4.80 -9.18 15.32
C ALA A 234 -3.74 -8.26 14.70
N ALA A 235 -4.15 -7.18 14.02
CA ALA A 235 -3.27 -6.24 13.33
C ALA A 235 -3.00 -4.95 14.12
N LEU A 236 -3.98 -4.46 14.91
CA LEU A 236 -3.87 -3.17 15.61
C LEU A 236 -2.64 -3.06 16.52
N GLY A 237 -2.16 -4.18 17.06
CA GLY A 237 -0.96 -4.20 17.90
C GLY A 237 0.31 -3.71 17.19
N GLU A 238 0.40 -3.89 15.87
CA GLU A 238 1.56 -3.50 15.06
C GLU A 238 1.80 -1.98 15.09
N CYS A 239 0.73 -1.20 15.09
CA CYS A 239 0.78 0.27 15.23
C CYS A 239 1.36 0.72 16.59
N PHE A 240 1.43 -0.17 17.58
CA PHE A 240 2.01 0.07 18.90
C PHE A 240 3.33 -0.68 19.12
N GLY A 241 3.98 -1.13 18.04
CA GLY A 241 5.27 -1.80 18.07
C GLY A 241 5.21 -3.25 18.56
N LEU A 242 4.02 -3.86 18.62
CA LEU A 242 3.90 -5.29 18.92
C LEU A 242 4.17 -6.12 17.66
N PRO A 243 4.70 -7.35 17.79
CA PRO A 243 4.91 -8.23 16.65
C PRO A 243 3.60 -8.50 15.87
N PRO A 244 3.67 -8.67 14.53
CA PRO A 244 2.51 -9.03 13.71
C PRO A 244 1.77 -10.27 14.23
N GLY A 245 0.43 -10.20 14.21
CA GLY A 245 -0.44 -11.25 14.72
C GLY A 245 -0.60 -11.27 16.25
N THR A 246 -0.04 -10.29 16.98
CA THR A 246 -0.28 -10.17 18.43
C THR A 246 -1.73 -9.80 18.71
N LEU A 247 -2.46 -10.68 19.41
CA LEU A 247 -3.85 -10.42 19.78
C LEU A 247 -3.97 -9.33 20.84
N VAL A 248 -4.73 -8.29 20.54
CA VAL A 248 -4.95 -7.12 21.41
C VAL A 248 -6.41 -6.89 21.78
N THR A 249 -7.29 -7.90 21.66
CA THR A 249 -8.74 -7.79 21.86
C THR A 249 -9.13 -7.03 23.13
N GLY A 250 -8.64 -7.44 24.31
CA GLY A 250 -8.98 -6.79 25.57
C GLY A 250 -8.45 -5.35 25.70
N LYS A 251 -7.27 -5.08 25.13
CA LYS A 251 -6.67 -3.73 25.11
C LYS A 251 -7.48 -2.80 24.20
N MET A 252 -7.86 -3.28 23.02
CA MET A 252 -8.71 -2.55 22.06
C MET A 252 -10.06 -2.19 22.69
N VAL A 253 -10.77 -3.15 23.29
CA VAL A 253 -12.05 -2.89 23.97
C VAL A 253 -11.89 -1.89 25.12
N THR A 254 -10.81 -2.01 25.90
CA THR A 254 -10.52 -1.06 26.99
C THR A 254 -10.27 0.35 26.45
N ALA A 255 -9.51 0.47 25.36
CA ALA A 255 -9.24 1.75 24.72
C ALA A 255 -10.53 2.42 24.19
N LEU A 256 -11.38 1.67 23.49
CA LEU A 256 -12.67 2.18 22.99
C LEU A 256 -13.57 2.67 24.14
N ARG A 257 -13.65 1.95 25.26
CA ARG A 257 -14.38 2.44 26.44
C ARG A 257 -13.80 3.73 27.00
N ARG A 258 -12.46 3.85 27.05
CA ARG A 258 -11.79 5.08 27.50
C ARG A 258 -11.98 6.25 26.54
N LEU A 259 -12.21 6.00 25.26
CA LEU A 259 -12.54 7.02 24.26
C LEU A 259 -13.99 7.54 24.39
N GLY A 260 -14.84 6.91 25.21
CA GLY A 260 -16.18 7.41 25.50
C GLY A 260 -17.32 6.66 24.80
N PHE A 261 -17.05 5.56 24.09
CA PHE A 261 -18.12 4.74 23.51
C PHE A 261 -19.03 4.14 24.58
N HIS A 262 -20.35 4.29 24.41
CA HIS A 262 -21.37 3.82 25.36
C HIS A 262 -21.46 2.29 25.39
N ALA A 263 -21.27 1.66 24.23
CA ALA A 263 -21.19 0.22 24.10
C ALA A 263 -20.13 -0.19 23.07
N VAL A 264 -19.41 -1.26 23.37
CA VAL A 264 -18.42 -1.89 22.49
C VAL A 264 -18.90 -3.30 22.18
N PHE A 265 -19.34 -3.51 20.94
CA PHE A 265 -19.75 -4.80 20.41
C PHE A 265 -18.70 -5.36 19.46
N ASP A 266 -18.92 -6.60 19.05
CA ASP A 266 -18.00 -7.36 18.22
C ASP A 266 -18.71 -7.79 16.94
N THR A 267 -18.13 -7.49 15.77
CA THR A 267 -18.69 -7.90 14.48
C THR A 267 -18.72 -9.42 14.32
N ASN A 268 -17.93 -10.17 15.10
CA ASN A 268 -17.99 -11.64 15.12
C ASN A 268 -19.39 -12.15 15.48
N PHE A 269 -20.13 -11.44 16.35
CA PHE A 269 -21.52 -11.80 16.63
C PHE A 269 -22.40 -11.71 15.38
N ALA A 270 -22.25 -10.63 14.60
CA ALA A 270 -22.97 -10.49 13.33
C ALA A 270 -22.48 -11.50 12.28
N ALA A 271 -21.20 -11.90 12.32
CA ALA A 271 -20.68 -12.98 11.49
C ALA A 271 -21.36 -14.32 11.82
N ASP A 272 -21.57 -14.64 13.10
CA ASP A 272 -22.32 -15.84 13.52
C ASP A 272 -23.76 -15.80 12.99
N LEU A 273 -24.43 -14.65 13.06
CA LEU A 273 -25.77 -14.46 12.48
C LEU A 273 -25.76 -14.65 10.95
N CYS A 274 -24.74 -14.13 10.27
CA CYS A 274 -24.57 -14.31 8.83
C CYS A 274 -24.44 -15.80 8.47
N ILE A 275 -23.68 -16.59 9.24
CA ILE A 275 -23.56 -18.04 9.05
C ILE A 275 -24.88 -18.76 9.32
N MET A 276 -25.66 -18.34 10.31
CA MET A 276 -26.98 -18.92 10.56
C MET A 276 -27.91 -18.77 9.36
N GLU A 277 -27.96 -17.58 8.76
CA GLU A 277 -28.82 -17.30 7.61
C GLU A 277 -28.28 -17.93 6.32
N GLU A 278 -27.00 -17.71 6.01
CA GLU A 278 -26.36 -18.21 4.79
C GLU A 278 -26.27 -19.74 4.79
N GLY A 279 -26.01 -20.35 5.96
CA GLY A 279 -26.04 -21.80 6.13
C GLY A 279 -27.45 -22.38 5.94
N THR A 280 -28.47 -21.72 6.49
CA THR A 280 -29.88 -22.12 6.29
C THR A 280 -30.28 -22.01 4.83
N GLU A 281 -29.88 -20.93 4.15
CA GLU A 281 -30.13 -20.73 2.72
C GLU A 281 -29.46 -21.82 1.88
N LEU A 282 -28.17 -22.09 2.13
CA LEU A 282 -27.42 -23.14 1.43
C LEU A 282 -28.10 -24.50 1.55
N LEU A 283 -28.44 -24.92 2.77
CA LEU A 283 -29.09 -26.21 3.02
C LEU A 283 -30.46 -26.28 2.35
N THR A 284 -31.21 -25.19 2.35
CA THR A 284 -32.52 -25.10 1.67
C THR A 284 -32.35 -25.25 0.15
N ARG A 285 -31.39 -24.56 -0.46
CA ARG A 285 -31.09 -24.66 -1.90
C ARG A 285 -30.63 -26.07 -2.28
N LEU A 286 -29.77 -26.68 -1.47
CA LEU A 286 -29.27 -28.05 -1.69
C LEU A 286 -30.39 -29.09 -1.57
N LYS A 287 -31.26 -28.98 -0.56
CA LYS A 287 -32.41 -29.88 -0.41
C LYS A 287 -33.31 -29.82 -1.65
N LYS A 288 -33.69 -28.62 -2.07
CA LYS A 288 -34.54 -28.42 -3.26
C LYS A 288 -33.92 -29.03 -4.52
N LYS A 289 -32.61 -28.85 -4.71
CA LYS A 289 -31.90 -29.37 -5.89
C LYS A 289 -31.68 -30.88 -5.86
N LEU A 290 -31.23 -31.43 -4.73
CA LEU A 290 -30.74 -32.80 -4.61
C LEU A 290 -31.82 -33.81 -4.18
N VAL A 291 -32.84 -33.34 -3.45
CA VAL A 291 -33.91 -34.18 -2.91
C VAL A 291 -35.20 -33.95 -3.68
N ASP A 292 -35.62 -32.68 -3.81
CA ASP A 292 -36.92 -32.35 -4.39
C ASP A 292 -36.89 -32.28 -5.94
N GLY A 293 -35.70 -32.36 -6.55
CA GLY A 293 -35.51 -32.33 -8.01
C GLY A 293 -35.83 -30.98 -8.66
N GLU A 294 -35.96 -29.92 -7.86
CA GLU A 294 -36.29 -28.58 -8.34
C GLU A 294 -35.10 -27.93 -9.06
N ASN A 295 -35.41 -27.08 -10.03
CA ASN A 295 -34.40 -26.28 -10.71
C ASN A 295 -34.09 -25.00 -9.91
N ILE A 296 -33.08 -25.05 -9.06
CA ILE A 296 -32.57 -23.92 -8.26
C ILE A 296 -31.20 -23.45 -8.76
N ALA A 297 -30.94 -22.14 -8.67
CA ALA A 297 -29.68 -21.52 -9.03
C ALA A 297 -28.53 -21.90 -8.07
N LEU A 298 -27.47 -22.45 -8.64
CA LEU A 298 -26.19 -22.77 -8.00
C LEU A 298 -25.05 -22.38 -8.96
N PRO A 299 -23.85 -22.00 -8.46
CA PRO A 299 -23.46 -21.94 -7.06
C PRO A 299 -24.09 -20.77 -6.28
N MET A 300 -24.10 -20.87 -4.96
CA MET A 300 -24.37 -19.74 -4.06
C MET A 300 -23.04 -19.05 -3.77
N PHE A 301 -23.01 -17.72 -3.86
CA PHE A 301 -21.85 -16.90 -3.52
C PHE A 301 -22.12 -16.18 -2.20
N THR A 302 -21.06 -15.93 -1.44
CA THR A 302 -21.12 -15.06 -0.27
C THR A 302 -21.40 -13.62 -0.67
N SER A 303 -21.95 -12.84 0.27
CA SER A 303 -22.36 -11.43 0.03
C SER A 303 -21.82 -10.46 1.08
N CYS A 304 -20.91 -10.90 1.95
CA CYS A 304 -20.39 -10.11 3.06
C CYS A 304 -19.25 -9.16 2.71
N SER A 305 -18.62 -9.34 1.54
CA SER A 305 -17.54 -8.47 1.05
C SER A 305 -18.13 -7.37 0.14
N PRO A 306 -18.08 -6.09 0.52
CA PRO A 306 -18.66 -5.01 -0.29
C PRO A 306 -17.93 -4.79 -1.63
N GLY A 307 -16.70 -5.28 -1.77
CA GLY A 307 -15.94 -5.18 -3.01
C GLY A 307 -16.12 -6.37 -3.97
N TRP A 308 -16.87 -7.42 -3.57
CA TRP A 308 -17.20 -8.57 -4.42
C TRP A 308 -18.48 -8.28 -5.21
#